data_AF-Q05044-F1
#
_entry.id   AF-Q05044-F1
#
_cell.length_a   1.000
_cell.length_b   1.000
_cell.length_c   1.000
_cell.angle_alpha   90.00
_cell.angle_beta   90.00
_cell.angle_gamma   90.00
#
_symmetry.space_group_name_H-M   'P 1'
#
loop_
_entity.id
_entity.type
_entity.pdbx_description
1 polymer ?
#
loop_
_entity_poly.entity_id
_entity_poly.type
_entity_poly.pdbx_seq_one_letter_code
_entity_poly.pdbx_strand_id
1 'polypeptide(L)'
;MQSSLKKSLYLGLAALSFAGVAAVSTTASAKSYATAGAYSTLKTDAATRNVEATGTNALYTKPGTVKGAKVVASKATMAKLASSKKSADYFRAYGVKTTNRGSVYYRVVTMDGKYRGYVYGGKSDTAFAGGIKSAETTTKADMPARTTGFYLTDTSKNTLWTAPKYTQYKASKVSLYGVAKDTKFTVDQAATKTREGSLYYHVTATNGSGISGWIYAGKGFSTTATGTQVLGGLSTDKSVTATNDNSVKIVYRTTDGTQVGSNTWVTSTDGTKAGSKVSDKAADQTALEAYINANKPSGYTVTNPNAADATYGNTVYATVSQAATSKVALKVSGTPVTTALTTADANDKVAANDTTANGSSVAGSTVYAAGTKLAQLTTDLTGEKGQVVTLTAIDTDLEDATFTGTTTYYSDLGKAYHYTYTYNKDSAASSNASTQFGSNVTGTLTATLVMGKSTATANGTTWFN
;
A
#
# COMPACT_ATOMS: atom_id res chain seq x y z
N MET A 1 -35.56 -9.02 -12.97
CA MET A 1 -36.95 -9.13 -12.48
C MET A 1 -37.45 -7.72 -12.13
N GLN A 2 -38.29 -7.14 -12.99
CA GLN A 2 -38.98 -5.88 -12.71
C GLN A 2 -40.24 -6.21 -11.92
N SER A 3 -40.32 -5.76 -10.67
CA SER A 3 -41.51 -5.94 -9.82
C SER A 3 -42.50 -4.82 -10.08
N SER A 4 -43.59 -5.18 -10.75
CA SER A 4 -44.78 -4.36 -10.98
C SER A 4 -45.65 -4.33 -9.72
N LEU A 5 -45.75 -3.19 -9.03
CA LEU A 5 -46.84 -2.97 -8.06
C LEU A 5 -48.04 -2.35 -8.77
N LYS A 6 -48.94 -3.22 -9.21
CA LYS A 6 -50.34 -2.89 -9.50
C LYS A 6 -51.04 -2.63 -8.15
N LYS A 7 -51.62 -1.45 -7.95
CA LYS A 7 -52.71 -1.27 -6.96
C LYS A 7 -53.81 -0.42 -7.59
N SER A 8 -54.94 -1.08 -7.72
CA SER A 8 -56.15 -0.76 -8.45
C SER A 8 -56.83 0.51 -7.93
N LEU A 9 -57.29 1.36 -8.84
CA LEU A 9 -58.16 2.50 -8.57
C LEU A 9 -59.61 1.99 -8.48
N TYR A 10 -60.14 1.86 -7.27
CA TYR A 10 -61.56 1.58 -7.06
C TYR A 10 -62.37 2.86 -7.26
N LEU A 11 -63.13 2.93 -8.35
CA LEU A 11 -64.15 3.95 -8.61
C LEU A 11 -65.41 3.59 -7.81
N GLY A 12 -65.54 4.11 -6.60
CA GLY A 12 -66.81 4.09 -5.85
C GLY A 12 -67.59 5.37 -6.13
N LEU A 13 -68.62 5.30 -6.99
CA LEU A 13 -69.64 6.34 -7.13
C LEU A 13 -70.47 6.37 -5.83
N ALA A 14 -70.32 7.42 -5.03
CA ALA A 14 -71.23 7.72 -3.92
C ALA A 14 -71.97 9.04 -4.22
N ALA A 15 -73.28 8.97 -4.09
CA ALA A 15 -74.26 9.96 -4.54
C ALA A 15 -74.18 11.31 -3.82
N LEU A 16 -74.58 12.34 -4.56
CA LEU A 16 -74.65 13.75 -4.18
C LEU A 16 -75.64 13.98 -3.03
N SER A 17 -75.15 14.50 -1.91
CA SER A 17 -75.96 15.31 -0.98
C SER A 17 -75.32 16.69 -0.88
N PHE A 18 -75.95 17.68 -1.52
CA PHE A 18 -75.60 19.10 -1.44
C PHE A 18 -75.94 19.63 -0.03
N ALA A 19 -75.04 19.43 0.93
CA ALA A 19 -75.01 20.28 2.12
C ALA A 19 -74.02 21.42 1.81
N GLY A 20 -74.49 22.67 1.89
CA GLY A 20 -73.67 23.86 1.70
C GLY A 20 -72.53 23.88 2.71
N VAL A 21 -71.35 23.41 2.31
CA VAL A 21 -70.13 23.57 3.10
C VAL A 21 -69.81 25.05 3.07
N ALA A 22 -69.93 25.71 4.23
CA ALA A 22 -69.39 27.03 4.43
C ALA A 22 -67.95 27.02 3.90
N ALA A 23 -67.70 27.79 2.83
CA ALA A 23 -66.36 27.96 2.31
C ALA A 23 -65.52 28.53 3.45
N VAL A 24 -64.75 27.67 4.11
CA VAL A 24 -63.67 28.13 4.96
C VAL A 24 -62.73 28.83 4.01
N SER A 25 -62.88 30.14 3.92
CA SER A 25 -61.94 31.04 3.28
C SER A 25 -60.62 30.83 4.01
N THR A 26 -59.84 29.87 3.53
CA THR A 26 -58.47 29.71 3.95
C THR A 26 -57.77 30.96 3.42
N THR A 27 -57.61 31.95 4.28
CA THR A 27 -56.76 33.10 3.98
C THR A 27 -55.37 32.53 3.70
N ALA A 28 -55.04 32.37 2.43
CA ALA A 28 -53.74 31.89 1.99
C ALA A 28 -52.73 32.96 2.39
N SER A 29 -52.20 32.89 3.62
CA SER A 29 -51.16 33.80 4.06
C SER A 29 -49.98 33.64 3.10
N ALA A 30 -49.61 34.71 2.40
CA ALA A 30 -48.47 34.68 1.51
C ALA A 30 -47.23 34.20 2.30
N LYS A 31 -46.52 33.20 1.76
CA LYS A 31 -45.33 32.66 2.41
C LYS A 31 -44.33 33.79 2.67
N SER A 32 -44.12 34.14 3.92
CA SER A 32 -43.17 35.19 4.31
C SER A 32 -41.74 34.64 4.32
N TYR A 33 -40.87 35.27 3.54
CA TYR A 33 -39.45 34.91 3.45
C TYR A 33 -38.62 35.77 4.40
N ALA A 34 -37.48 35.25 4.84
CA ALA A 34 -36.48 36.08 5.52
C ALA A 34 -35.79 37.00 4.49
N THR A 35 -35.28 38.14 4.95
CA THR A 35 -34.35 38.96 4.18
C THR A 35 -32.91 38.65 4.60
N ALA A 36 -31.99 38.68 3.63
CA ALA A 36 -30.57 38.50 3.91
C ALA A 36 -29.98 39.84 4.38
N GLY A 37 -29.22 39.82 5.48
CA GLY A 37 -28.37 40.94 5.85
C GLY A 37 -27.15 41.08 4.94
N ALA A 38 -26.30 42.06 5.29
CA ALA A 38 -25.04 42.32 4.61
C ALA A 38 -24.10 41.11 4.64
N TYR A 39 -23.28 40.98 3.60
CA TYR A 39 -22.22 39.99 3.58
C TYR A 39 -21.03 40.50 4.39
N SER A 40 -20.58 39.70 5.35
CA SER A 40 -19.37 39.97 6.11
C SER A 40 -18.30 38.92 5.79
N THR A 41 -17.09 39.37 5.44
CA THR A 41 -15.92 38.48 5.27
C THR A 41 -15.42 38.06 6.65
N LEU A 42 -15.15 36.76 6.84
CA LEU A 42 -14.55 36.28 8.08
C LEU A 42 -13.10 36.74 8.17
N LYS A 43 -12.71 37.32 9.30
CA LYS A 43 -11.37 37.89 9.54
C LYS A 43 -10.45 37.04 10.43
N THR A 44 -10.95 35.94 11.00
CA THR A 44 -10.14 35.01 11.80
C THR A 44 -9.04 34.36 10.97
N ASP A 45 -8.07 33.73 11.65
CA ASP A 45 -6.97 32.99 11.03
C ASP A 45 -7.46 32.07 9.89
N ALA A 46 -6.65 31.91 8.85
CA ALA A 46 -7.03 31.07 7.73
C ALA A 46 -7.18 29.59 8.08
N ALA A 47 -6.35 29.07 8.99
CA ALA A 47 -6.33 27.68 9.42
C ALA A 47 -7.52 27.32 10.31
N THR A 48 -8.05 28.27 11.09
CA THR A 48 -9.19 28.03 12.00
C THR A 48 -10.55 28.06 11.30
N ARG A 49 -10.57 28.29 9.99
CA ARG A 49 -11.79 28.42 9.17
C ARG A 49 -12.07 27.19 8.30
N ASN A 50 -11.27 26.15 8.45
CA ASN A 50 -11.55 24.85 7.85
C ASN A 50 -12.71 24.20 8.59
N VAL A 51 -13.69 23.75 7.84
CA VAL A 51 -14.92 23.15 8.36
C VAL A 51 -15.27 21.91 7.56
N GLU A 52 -16.07 21.04 8.15
CA GLU A 52 -16.70 19.95 7.43
C GLU A 52 -18.21 20.00 7.58
N ALA A 53 -18.90 19.41 6.59
CA ALA A 53 -20.34 19.26 6.65
C ALA A 53 -20.74 18.36 7.83
N THR A 54 -21.88 18.64 8.43
CA THR A 54 -22.52 17.74 9.42
C THR A 54 -23.62 16.87 8.79
N GLY A 55 -24.02 17.18 7.55
CA GLY A 55 -25.13 16.50 6.85
C GLY A 55 -26.53 16.91 7.32
N THR A 56 -26.65 17.84 8.28
CA THR A 56 -27.96 18.24 8.82
C THR A 56 -28.72 19.23 7.93
N ASN A 57 -27.98 20.00 7.12
CA ASN A 57 -28.51 21.08 6.30
C ASN A 57 -27.95 20.99 4.87
N ALA A 58 -28.74 21.50 3.91
CA ALA A 58 -28.30 21.65 2.53
C ALA A 58 -27.42 22.91 2.34
N LEU A 59 -26.70 22.95 1.22
CA LEU A 59 -25.96 24.11 0.75
C LEU A 59 -26.81 24.88 -0.28
N TYR A 60 -26.87 26.21 -0.18
CA TYR A 60 -27.74 27.06 -0.99
C TYR A 60 -26.99 28.17 -1.73
N THR A 61 -27.60 28.77 -2.76
CA THR A 61 -27.01 29.92 -3.50
C THR A 61 -26.95 31.21 -2.69
N LYS A 62 -27.87 31.36 -1.72
CA LYS A 62 -28.00 32.44 -0.74
C LYS A 62 -28.64 31.84 0.53
N PRO A 63 -28.75 32.55 1.66
CA PRO A 63 -29.36 31.97 2.87
C PRO A 63 -30.70 31.27 2.57
N GLY A 64 -30.84 30.02 3.02
CA GLY A 64 -31.88 29.09 2.54
C GLY A 64 -33.32 29.54 2.80
N THR A 65 -33.54 30.45 3.75
CA THR A 65 -34.86 31.02 4.09
C THR A 65 -35.22 32.28 3.29
N VAL A 66 -34.32 32.76 2.43
CA VAL A 66 -34.50 33.97 1.62
C VAL A 66 -35.15 33.65 0.28
N LYS A 67 -36.00 34.55 -0.21
CA LYS A 67 -36.68 34.38 -1.50
C LYS A 67 -35.67 34.13 -2.64
N GLY A 68 -35.92 33.07 -3.41
CA GLY A 68 -35.08 32.67 -4.53
C GLY A 68 -33.77 31.96 -4.14
N ALA A 69 -33.64 31.46 -2.91
CA ALA A 69 -32.58 30.51 -2.57
C ALA A 69 -32.77 29.19 -3.33
N LYS A 70 -31.71 28.74 -4.02
CA LYS A 70 -31.68 27.45 -4.74
C LYS A 70 -30.71 26.51 -4.03
N VAL A 71 -31.00 25.22 -4.04
CA VAL A 71 -30.11 24.17 -3.49
C VAL A 71 -28.92 24.00 -4.43
N VAL A 72 -27.71 24.13 -3.89
CA VAL A 72 -26.43 23.83 -4.57
C VAL A 72 -26.00 22.39 -4.29
N ALA A 73 -26.18 21.94 -3.05
CA ALA A 73 -25.96 20.55 -2.65
C ALA A 73 -27.07 20.15 -1.67
N SER A 74 -27.76 19.05 -1.96
CA SER A 74 -28.86 18.55 -1.13
C SER A 74 -28.38 18.13 0.26
N LYS A 75 -29.32 17.92 1.19
CA LYS A 75 -29.00 17.37 2.52
C LYS A 75 -28.27 16.01 2.41
N ALA A 76 -28.72 15.15 1.49
CA ALA A 76 -28.08 13.87 1.22
C ALA A 76 -26.64 14.03 0.68
N THR A 77 -26.44 14.98 -0.23
CA THR A 77 -25.09 15.32 -0.74
C THR A 77 -24.19 15.83 0.39
N MET A 78 -24.69 16.70 1.26
CA MET A 78 -23.94 17.21 2.41
C MET A 78 -23.62 16.10 3.42
N ALA A 79 -24.51 15.13 3.63
CA ALA A 79 -24.23 13.95 4.45
C ALA A 79 -23.12 13.09 3.84
N LYS A 80 -23.12 12.89 2.52
CA LYS A 80 -22.03 12.19 1.81
C LYS A 80 -20.68 12.89 1.97
N LEU A 81 -20.66 14.23 1.90
CA LEU A 81 -19.43 15.03 2.10
C LEU A 81 -18.95 14.97 3.57
N ALA A 82 -19.87 14.88 4.52
CA ALA A 82 -19.57 14.69 5.94
C ALA A 82 -18.88 13.34 6.21
N SER A 83 -19.34 12.26 5.56
CA SER A 83 -18.76 10.91 5.72
C SER A 83 -17.55 10.64 4.81
N SER A 84 -17.16 11.58 3.95
CA SER A 84 -16.11 11.35 2.95
C SER A 84 -14.72 11.16 3.58
N LYS A 85 -13.93 10.26 2.99
CA LYS A 85 -12.52 10.02 3.34
C LYS A 85 -11.54 10.78 2.43
N LYS A 86 -11.98 11.87 1.81
CA LYS A 86 -11.15 12.72 0.94
C LYS A 86 -11.03 14.14 1.51
N SER A 87 -9.81 14.66 1.65
CA SER A 87 -9.55 16.05 2.07
C SER A 87 -10.15 17.08 1.12
N ALA A 88 -10.31 16.73 -0.16
CA ALA A 88 -10.96 17.60 -1.16
C ALA A 88 -12.38 18.04 -0.74
N ASP A 89 -13.07 17.21 0.06
CA ASP A 89 -14.45 17.43 0.50
C ASP A 89 -14.54 18.21 1.83
N TYR A 90 -13.41 18.61 2.42
CA TYR A 90 -13.41 19.67 3.43
C TYR A 90 -13.87 20.98 2.82
N PHE A 91 -14.40 21.86 3.64
CA PHE A 91 -14.84 23.18 3.25
C PHE A 91 -13.98 24.26 3.90
N ARG A 92 -13.89 25.40 3.22
CA ARG A 92 -13.45 26.65 3.81
C ARG A 92 -14.64 27.58 4.02
N ALA A 93 -14.91 27.97 5.27
CA ALA A 93 -15.83 29.07 5.56
C ALA A 93 -15.11 30.41 5.38
N TYR A 94 -15.61 31.31 4.54
CA TYR A 94 -14.90 32.57 4.23
C TYR A 94 -15.76 33.83 4.36
N GLY A 95 -17.06 33.68 4.58
CA GLY A 95 -17.95 34.80 4.87
C GLY A 95 -19.21 34.35 5.57
N VAL A 96 -20.04 35.31 5.95
CA VAL A 96 -21.25 35.08 6.71
C VAL A 96 -22.34 36.08 6.32
N LYS A 97 -23.60 35.67 6.46
CA LYS A 97 -24.78 36.53 6.42
C LYS A 97 -25.71 36.16 7.56
N THR A 98 -26.22 37.16 8.25
CA THR A 98 -27.29 37.01 9.23
C THR A 98 -28.59 37.48 8.62
N THR A 99 -29.64 36.66 8.71
CA THR A 99 -30.97 37.03 8.23
C THR A 99 -31.69 37.92 9.25
N ASN A 100 -32.73 38.65 8.84
CA ASN A 100 -33.58 39.41 9.76
C ASN A 100 -34.29 38.56 10.83
N ARG A 101 -34.27 37.22 10.70
CA ARG A 101 -34.78 36.26 11.69
C ARG A 101 -33.69 35.67 12.60
N GLY A 102 -32.52 36.30 12.63
CA GLY A 102 -31.38 35.88 13.47
C GLY A 102 -30.72 34.57 13.04
N SER A 103 -31.07 34.00 11.89
CA SER A 103 -30.38 32.81 11.38
C SER A 103 -29.09 33.20 10.68
N VAL A 104 -27.98 32.57 11.08
CA VAL A 104 -26.64 32.77 10.55
C VAL A 104 -26.36 31.75 9.46
N TYR A 105 -25.83 32.20 8.32
CA TYR A 105 -25.42 31.35 7.20
C TYR A 105 -23.98 31.65 6.81
N TYR A 106 -23.12 30.64 6.84
CA TYR A 106 -21.74 30.76 6.40
C TYR A 106 -21.63 30.50 4.90
N ARG A 107 -20.86 31.34 4.20
CA ARG A 107 -20.44 31.11 2.83
C ARG A 107 -19.23 30.20 2.84
N VAL A 108 -19.35 29.04 2.19
CA VAL A 108 -18.36 27.97 2.17
C VAL A 108 -18.00 27.54 0.76
N VAL A 109 -16.83 26.92 0.60
CA VAL A 109 -16.40 26.26 -0.64
C VAL A 109 -15.63 24.98 -0.32
N THR A 110 -15.82 23.88 -1.08
CA THR A 110 -14.96 22.69 -0.94
C THR A 110 -13.51 22.98 -1.34
N MET A 111 -12.54 22.22 -0.83
CA MET A 111 -11.12 22.46 -1.11
C MET A 111 -10.74 22.28 -2.58
N ASP A 112 -11.50 21.47 -3.32
CA ASP A 112 -11.39 21.32 -4.78
C ASP A 112 -12.19 22.37 -5.59
N GLY A 113 -12.98 23.21 -4.92
CA GLY A 113 -13.81 24.24 -5.55
C GLY A 113 -15.16 23.76 -6.11
N LYS A 114 -15.49 22.46 -6.04
CA LYS A 114 -16.67 21.86 -6.66
C LYS A 114 -18.00 22.42 -6.14
N TYR A 115 -18.13 22.59 -4.82
CA TYR A 115 -19.35 23.13 -4.21
C TYR A 115 -19.05 24.46 -3.55
N ARG A 116 -19.90 25.45 -3.80
CA ARG A 116 -19.81 26.79 -3.19
C ARG A 116 -21.19 27.34 -2.91
N GLY A 117 -21.42 27.82 -1.69
CA GLY A 117 -22.73 28.35 -1.32
C GLY A 117 -22.82 28.76 0.14
N TYR A 118 -24.05 28.92 0.62
CA TYR A 118 -24.42 29.27 1.97
C TYR A 118 -25.02 28.07 2.69
N VAL A 119 -24.49 27.76 3.87
CA VAL A 119 -24.98 26.68 4.72
C VAL A 119 -25.40 27.25 6.07
N TYR A 120 -26.50 26.75 6.63
CA TYR A 120 -27.00 27.20 7.92
C TYR A 120 -25.97 26.90 9.01
N GLY A 121 -25.57 27.93 9.74
CA GLY A 121 -24.50 27.92 10.74
C GLY A 121 -24.97 28.03 12.19
N GLY A 122 -26.28 28.14 12.42
CA GLY A 122 -26.85 28.37 13.76
C GLY A 122 -27.47 29.75 13.93
N LYS A 123 -27.46 30.26 15.18
CA LYS A 123 -28.03 31.56 15.58
C LYS A 123 -26.97 32.58 16.01
N SER A 124 -25.73 32.14 16.21
CA SER A 124 -24.58 32.97 16.51
C SER A 124 -23.53 32.81 15.41
N ASP A 125 -22.80 33.87 15.09
CA ASP A 125 -21.65 33.83 14.18
C ASP A 125 -20.31 33.67 14.90
N THR A 126 -20.33 33.55 16.23
CA THR A 126 -19.14 33.36 17.08
C THR A 126 -18.55 31.95 17.02
N ALA A 127 -19.33 30.96 16.59
CA ALA A 127 -18.89 29.57 16.46
C ALA A 127 -19.62 28.86 15.30
N PHE A 128 -18.93 27.92 14.65
CA PHE A 128 -19.55 27.08 13.63
C PHE A 128 -20.51 26.07 14.27
N ALA A 129 -21.76 26.07 13.85
CA ALA A 129 -22.77 25.11 14.28
C ALA A 129 -23.68 24.69 13.11
N GLY A 130 -24.70 23.88 13.40
CA GLY A 130 -25.72 23.48 12.43
C GLY A 130 -25.16 22.60 11.32
N GLY A 131 -25.17 23.09 10.08
CA GLY A 131 -24.78 22.36 8.87
C GLY A 131 -23.28 22.13 8.71
N ILE A 132 -22.46 22.77 9.52
CA ILE A 132 -21.00 22.66 9.51
C ILE A 132 -20.43 22.62 10.93
N LYS A 133 -19.20 22.12 11.07
CA LYS A 133 -18.40 22.19 12.29
C LYS A 133 -16.92 22.40 11.94
N SER A 134 -16.13 22.93 12.88
CA SER A 134 -14.68 23.06 12.71
C SER A 134 -14.02 21.72 12.36
N ALA A 135 -12.97 21.76 11.56
CA ALA A 135 -12.25 20.57 11.12
C ALA A 135 -10.74 20.78 11.13
N GLU A 136 -10.04 19.91 11.86
CA GLU A 136 -8.60 19.72 11.70
C GLU A 136 -8.36 18.85 10.46
N THR A 137 -7.65 19.42 9.48
CA THR A 137 -7.41 18.77 8.18
C THR A 137 -6.10 17.98 8.15
N THR A 138 -5.26 18.19 9.16
CA THR A 138 -3.98 17.49 9.38
C THR A 138 -3.75 17.26 10.86
N THR A 139 -3.04 16.19 11.20
CA THR A 139 -2.39 16.00 12.51
C THR A 139 -0.88 16.11 12.35
N LYS A 140 -0.18 16.56 13.39
CA LYS A 140 1.27 16.47 13.44
C LYS A 140 1.69 15.00 13.35
N ALA A 141 2.76 14.72 12.61
CA ALA A 141 3.38 13.41 12.52
C ALA A 141 4.83 13.48 13.06
N ASP A 142 5.41 12.32 13.34
CA ASP A 142 6.78 12.24 13.80
C ASP A 142 7.75 12.63 12.68
N MET A 143 8.83 13.30 13.08
CA MET A 143 9.91 13.63 12.17
C MET A 143 10.67 12.36 11.77
N PRO A 144 11.14 12.25 10.51
CA PRO A 144 12.04 11.18 10.15
C PRO A 144 13.35 11.30 10.94
N ALA A 145 13.93 10.16 11.34
CA ALA A 145 15.21 10.12 12.05
C ALA A 145 16.35 10.80 11.25
N ARG A 146 16.27 10.71 9.91
CA ARG A 146 17.06 11.51 8.97
C ARG A 146 16.24 12.71 8.54
N THR A 147 16.72 13.92 8.81
CA THR A 147 16.02 15.16 8.42
C THR A 147 16.64 15.84 7.20
N THR A 148 17.89 15.56 6.84
CA THR A 148 18.55 16.20 5.68
C THR A 148 18.97 15.17 4.63
N GLY A 149 19.29 15.65 3.42
CA GLY A 149 19.74 14.80 2.33
C GLY A 149 18.61 14.10 1.60
N PHE A 150 17.48 14.77 1.45
CA PHE A 150 16.44 14.32 0.55
C PHE A 150 16.55 15.03 -0.79
N TYR A 151 16.08 14.37 -1.83
CA TYR A 151 16.02 14.90 -3.19
C TYR A 151 14.63 14.64 -3.75
N LEU A 152 14.18 15.46 -4.70
CA LEU A 152 12.98 15.15 -5.46
C LEU A 152 13.26 13.95 -6.37
N THR A 153 12.36 12.97 -6.39
CA THR A 153 12.49 11.78 -7.27
C THR A 153 12.58 12.14 -8.75
N ASP A 154 11.81 13.14 -9.17
CA ASP A 154 11.69 13.66 -10.52
C ASP A 154 11.15 15.10 -10.45
N THR A 155 12.02 16.08 -10.67
CA THR A 155 11.67 17.50 -10.62
C THR A 155 10.59 17.91 -11.63
N SER A 156 10.40 17.13 -12.71
CA SER A 156 9.37 17.38 -13.73
C SER A 156 7.98 16.86 -13.35
N LYS A 157 7.90 15.87 -12.44
CA LYS A 157 6.65 15.21 -12.03
C LYS A 157 6.24 15.52 -10.60
N ASN A 158 7.21 15.75 -9.71
CA ASN A 158 6.91 16.04 -8.31
C ASN A 158 6.25 17.41 -8.15
N THR A 159 5.57 17.61 -7.03
CA THR A 159 4.89 18.86 -6.72
C THR A 159 5.05 19.15 -5.24
N LEU A 160 5.69 20.27 -4.94
CA LEU A 160 5.62 20.89 -3.62
C LEU A 160 4.33 21.71 -3.51
N TRP A 161 3.75 21.76 -2.32
CA TRP A 161 2.53 22.50 -2.03
C TRP A 161 2.73 23.48 -0.87
N THR A 162 2.04 24.62 -0.89
CA THR A 162 2.11 25.60 0.21
C THR A 162 1.51 25.09 1.53
N ALA A 163 0.66 24.06 1.46
CA ALA A 163 0.18 23.24 2.56
C ALA A 163 -0.09 21.84 2.01
N PRO A 164 -0.18 20.76 2.82
CA PRO A 164 -0.56 19.46 2.31
C PRO A 164 -1.81 19.56 1.42
N LYS A 165 -1.80 18.86 0.28
CA LYS A 165 -2.79 19.09 -0.79
C LYS A 165 -4.23 19.04 -0.26
N TYR A 166 -5.05 20.07 -0.47
CA TYR A 166 -6.44 20.14 0.03
C TYR A 166 -6.61 20.18 1.56
N THR A 167 -5.62 20.60 2.33
CA THR A 167 -5.79 20.78 3.79
C THR A 167 -6.00 22.23 4.21
N GLN A 168 -5.62 23.18 3.35
CA GLN A 168 -5.84 24.61 3.56
C GLN A 168 -6.43 25.26 2.31
N TYR A 169 -7.23 26.31 2.51
CA TYR A 169 -7.74 27.11 1.41
C TYR A 169 -6.60 27.80 0.66
N LYS A 170 -6.61 27.71 -0.67
CA LYS A 170 -5.52 28.14 -1.56
C LYS A 170 -4.20 27.40 -1.35
N ALA A 171 -4.21 26.19 -0.79
CA ALA A 171 -3.08 25.28 -0.94
C ALA A 171 -2.78 25.13 -2.44
N SER A 172 -1.64 25.64 -2.87
CA SER A 172 -1.25 25.78 -4.26
C SER A 172 0.08 25.10 -4.49
N LYS A 173 0.35 24.76 -5.75
CA LYS A 173 1.66 24.24 -6.14
C LYS A 173 2.71 25.34 -5.96
N VAL A 174 3.85 24.97 -5.39
CA VAL A 174 5.05 25.80 -5.37
C VAL A 174 5.77 25.62 -6.71
N SER A 175 6.29 26.72 -7.29
CA SER A 175 7.04 26.64 -8.53
C SER A 175 8.37 25.93 -8.30
N LEU A 176 8.63 24.88 -9.09
CA LEU A 176 9.91 24.16 -9.13
C LEU A 176 10.76 24.56 -10.34
N TYR A 177 10.42 25.69 -10.99
CA TYR A 177 11.16 26.19 -12.13
C TYR A 177 12.62 26.45 -11.74
N GLY A 178 13.56 25.89 -12.52
CA GLY A 178 15.00 26.03 -12.27
C GLY A 178 15.55 25.17 -11.13
N VAL A 179 14.75 24.31 -10.49
CA VAL A 179 15.25 23.38 -9.48
C VAL A 179 16.11 22.31 -10.14
N ALA A 180 17.40 22.29 -9.78
CA ALA A 180 18.32 21.26 -10.24
C ALA A 180 17.96 19.90 -9.63
N LYS A 181 18.19 18.82 -10.38
CA LYS A 181 17.88 17.42 -9.97
C LYS A 181 18.63 16.95 -8.72
N ASP A 182 19.75 17.60 -8.41
CA ASP A 182 20.60 17.36 -7.24
C ASP A 182 20.38 18.39 -6.12
N THR A 183 19.33 19.23 -6.23
CA THR A 183 18.93 20.12 -5.15
C THR A 183 18.59 19.28 -3.92
N LYS A 184 19.37 19.48 -2.86
CA LYS A 184 19.19 18.81 -1.58
C LYS A 184 18.15 19.55 -0.75
N PHE A 185 17.32 18.77 -0.05
CA PHE A 185 16.23 19.24 0.79
C PHE A 185 16.40 18.74 2.23
N THR A 186 15.97 19.58 3.16
CA THR A 186 15.84 19.25 4.59
C THR A 186 14.37 19.24 4.96
N VAL A 187 13.94 18.19 5.65
CA VAL A 187 12.63 18.06 6.28
C VAL A 187 12.66 18.79 7.63
N ASP A 188 11.75 19.74 7.81
CA ASP A 188 11.61 20.55 9.04
C ASP A 188 10.25 20.34 9.74
N GLN A 189 9.26 19.76 9.04
CA GLN A 189 7.96 19.38 9.61
C GLN A 189 7.40 18.10 8.98
N ALA A 190 6.55 17.40 9.74
CA ALA A 190 5.80 16.25 9.27
C ALA A 190 4.34 16.35 9.71
N ALA A 191 3.42 16.00 8.81
CA ALA A 191 2.00 16.01 9.08
C ALA A 191 1.27 14.93 8.29
N THR A 192 0.20 14.38 8.88
CA THR A 192 -0.66 13.39 8.24
C THR A 192 -2.03 13.99 7.98
N LYS A 193 -2.59 13.77 6.79
CA LYS A 193 -3.97 14.15 6.49
C LYS A 193 -4.97 13.35 7.34
N THR A 194 -5.95 14.02 7.92
CA THR A 194 -6.95 13.38 8.81
C THR A 194 -7.93 12.45 8.10
N ARG A 195 -8.15 12.63 6.79
CA ARG A 195 -9.07 11.79 6.00
C ARG A 195 -8.40 10.63 5.28
N GLU A 196 -7.33 10.90 4.54
CA GLU A 196 -6.60 9.88 3.76
C GLU A 196 -5.51 9.15 4.55
N GLY A 197 -5.06 9.67 5.70
CA GLY A 197 -3.90 9.12 6.42
C GLY A 197 -2.58 9.31 5.68
N SER A 198 -2.53 10.17 4.65
CA SER A 198 -1.34 10.40 3.84
C SER A 198 -0.33 11.28 4.57
N LEU A 199 0.90 10.80 4.70
CA LEU A 199 2.02 11.53 5.28
C LEU A 199 2.59 12.55 4.28
N TYR A 200 2.81 13.76 4.77
CA TYR A 200 3.52 14.82 4.08
C TYR A 200 4.69 15.31 4.94
N TYR A 201 5.81 15.60 4.27
CA TYR A 201 6.93 16.33 4.85
C TYR A 201 6.94 17.74 4.31
N HIS A 202 7.17 18.73 5.16
CA HIS A 202 7.59 20.05 4.70
C HIS A 202 9.09 20.00 4.48
N VAL A 203 9.52 20.46 3.32
CA VAL A 203 10.92 20.46 2.91
C VAL A 203 11.37 21.85 2.52
N THR A 204 12.63 22.16 2.82
CA THR A 204 13.30 23.41 2.43
C THR A 204 14.59 23.07 1.69
N ALA A 205 14.80 23.69 0.54
CA ALA A 205 16.01 23.52 -0.27
C ALA A 205 17.24 24.09 0.45
N THR A 206 18.35 23.36 0.48
CA THR A 206 19.55 23.74 1.23
C THR A 206 20.49 24.68 0.47
N ASN A 207 20.24 24.92 -0.82
CA ASN A 207 21.07 25.77 -1.68
C ASN A 207 20.75 27.28 -1.56
N GLY A 208 19.87 27.68 -0.64
CA GLY A 208 19.49 29.08 -0.46
C GLY A 208 18.49 29.61 -1.49
N SER A 209 17.95 28.78 -2.38
CA SER A 209 16.92 29.18 -3.37
C SER A 209 15.60 29.68 -2.74
N GLY A 210 15.41 29.49 -1.43
CA GLY A 210 14.18 29.81 -0.72
C GLY A 210 13.01 28.87 -1.06
N ILE A 211 13.25 27.83 -1.86
CA ILE A 211 12.22 26.87 -2.27
C ILE A 211 11.86 25.98 -1.09
N SER A 212 10.61 26.10 -0.64
CA SER A 212 10.07 25.28 0.43
C SER A 212 8.62 24.88 0.16
N GLY A 213 8.18 23.79 0.78
CA GLY A 213 6.80 23.35 0.73
C GLY A 213 6.59 21.91 1.15
N TRP A 214 5.33 21.50 1.14
CA TRP A 214 4.88 20.17 1.53
C TRP A 214 4.88 19.19 0.36
N ILE A 215 5.44 18.00 0.58
CA ILE A 215 5.48 16.91 -0.40
C ILE A 215 4.95 15.62 0.21
N TYR A 216 4.27 14.81 -0.61
CA TYR A 216 3.81 13.49 -0.21
C TYR A 216 4.99 12.56 0.05
N ALA A 217 5.08 12.02 1.26
CA ALA A 217 6.22 11.25 1.76
C ALA A 217 6.01 9.72 1.72
N GLY A 218 4.91 9.24 1.13
CA GLY A 218 4.61 7.81 1.09
C GLY A 218 4.44 7.23 2.50
N LYS A 219 5.26 6.22 2.82
CA LYS A 219 5.34 5.59 4.15
C LYS A 219 6.29 6.32 5.11
N GLY A 220 7.03 7.32 4.64
CA GLY A 220 8.07 7.99 5.41
C GLY A 220 9.37 7.19 5.44
N PHE A 221 10.43 7.83 5.94
CA PHE A 221 11.77 7.23 6.03
C PHE A 221 11.81 6.08 7.03
N SER A 222 12.43 4.95 6.65
CA SER A 222 12.66 3.80 7.52
C SER A 222 14.13 3.71 7.93
N THR A 223 14.39 3.52 9.23
CA THR A 223 15.73 3.26 9.75
C THR A 223 16.21 1.83 9.51
N THR A 224 15.29 0.90 9.21
CA THR A 224 15.61 -0.51 8.95
C THR A 224 15.85 -0.81 7.47
N ALA A 225 15.46 0.11 6.58
CA ALA A 225 15.69 -0.04 5.16
C ALA A 225 17.15 0.29 4.83
N THR A 226 17.81 -0.63 4.13
CA THR A 226 19.15 -0.42 3.59
C THR A 226 19.06 0.17 2.19
N GLY A 227 20.02 1.03 1.87
CA GLY A 227 20.14 1.67 0.58
C GLY A 227 19.14 2.79 0.31
N THR A 228 18.84 3.03 -0.97
CA THR A 228 18.03 4.18 -1.39
C THR A 228 16.56 3.97 -1.15
N GLN A 229 15.94 4.95 -0.51
CA GLN A 229 14.52 4.91 -0.17
C GLN A 229 13.74 5.94 -0.99
N VAL A 230 12.71 5.46 -1.68
CA VAL A 230 11.73 6.30 -2.37
C VAL A 230 10.54 6.54 -1.44
N LEU A 231 10.38 7.78 -1.00
CA LEU A 231 9.40 8.24 -0.02
C LEU A 231 8.30 9.04 -0.73
N GLY A 232 7.54 8.38 -1.60
CA GLY A 232 6.55 9.07 -2.44
C GLY A 232 7.24 10.00 -3.45
N GLY A 233 7.24 11.31 -3.18
CA GLY A 233 7.90 12.31 -4.03
C GLY A 233 9.35 12.62 -3.68
N LEU A 234 9.88 12.05 -2.59
CA LEU A 234 11.26 12.24 -2.16
C LEU A 234 12.09 10.95 -2.35
N SER A 235 13.40 11.12 -2.46
CA SER A 235 14.41 10.06 -2.46
C SER A 235 15.52 10.41 -1.47
N THR A 236 16.15 9.41 -0.87
CA THR A 236 17.37 9.61 -0.05
C THR A 236 18.62 9.88 -0.88
N ASP A 237 18.53 9.63 -2.19
CA ASP A 237 19.61 9.81 -3.16
C ASP A 237 19.15 10.63 -4.36
N LYS A 238 20.09 11.39 -4.92
CA LYS A 238 19.83 12.29 -6.04
C LYS A 238 19.63 11.52 -7.34
N SER A 239 18.74 12.02 -8.17
CA SER A 239 18.63 11.51 -9.54
C SER A 239 19.86 11.92 -10.34
N VAL A 240 20.49 10.94 -10.99
CA VAL A 240 21.66 11.14 -11.84
C VAL A 240 21.43 10.55 -13.22
N THR A 241 21.89 11.30 -14.22
CA THR A 241 21.97 10.82 -15.59
C THR A 241 23.33 10.12 -15.75
N ALA A 242 23.34 9.00 -16.47
CA ALA A 242 24.58 8.31 -16.81
C ALA A 242 25.49 9.21 -17.66
N THR A 243 26.75 9.29 -17.26
CA THR A 243 27.85 9.91 -17.99
C THR A 243 29.06 8.96 -17.94
N ASN A 244 30.09 9.23 -18.75
CA ASN A 244 31.32 8.44 -18.68
C ASN A 244 32.01 8.52 -17.31
N ASP A 245 31.74 9.57 -16.54
CA ASP A 245 32.38 9.78 -15.25
C ASP A 245 31.71 9.04 -14.09
N ASN A 246 30.45 8.61 -14.24
CA ASN A 246 29.66 8.05 -13.13
C ASN A 246 28.95 6.73 -13.44
N SER A 247 29.18 6.12 -14.61
CA SER A 247 28.44 4.93 -15.04
C SER A 247 29.34 3.81 -15.54
N VAL A 248 28.81 2.58 -15.48
CA VAL A 248 29.40 1.38 -16.08
C VAL A 248 28.33 0.74 -16.96
N LYS A 249 28.67 0.50 -18.22
CA LYS A 249 27.79 -0.28 -19.11
C LYS A 249 27.99 -1.76 -18.80
N ILE A 250 26.91 -2.47 -18.54
CA ILE A 250 26.91 -3.92 -18.31
C ILE A 250 26.39 -4.60 -19.56
N VAL A 251 27.13 -5.57 -20.06
CA VAL A 251 26.70 -6.42 -21.17
C VAL A 251 26.69 -7.86 -20.67
N TYR A 252 25.53 -8.49 -20.71
CA TYR A 252 25.35 -9.89 -20.32
C TYR A 252 25.58 -10.78 -21.53
N ARG A 253 26.51 -11.74 -21.39
CA ARG A 253 26.88 -12.69 -22.45
C ARG A 253 26.93 -14.11 -21.94
N THR A 254 26.58 -15.06 -22.79
CA THR A 254 26.90 -16.47 -22.55
C THR A 254 28.38 -16.75 -22.75
N THR A 255 28.85 -17.93 -22.33
CA THR A 255 30.28 -18.32 -22.40
C THR A 255 30.86 -18.29 -23.81
N ASP A 256 30.03 -18.46 -24.84
CA ASP A 256 30.40 -18.33 -26.26
C ASP A 256 30.51 -16.86 -26.76
N GLY A 257 30.19 -15.89 -25.89
CA GLY A 257 30.19 -14.47 -26.20
C GLY A 257 28.86 -13.90 -26.72
N THR A 258 27.81 -14.72 -26.88
CA THR A 258 26.50 -14.25 -27.36
C THR A 258 25.87 -13.28 -26.37
N GLN A 259 25.55 -12.06 -26.80
CA GLN A 259 24.90 -11.05 -25.97
C GLN A 259 23.41 -11.33 -25.81
N VAL A 260 22.95 -11.42 -24.57
CA VAL A 260 21.54 -11.70 -24.23
C VAL A 260 20.85 -10.53 -23.53
N GLY A 261 21.60 -9.49 -23.17
CA GLY A 261 21.05 -8.26 -22.61
C GLY A 261 22.13 -7.26 -22.24
N SER A 262 21.70 -6.08 -21.79
CA SER A 262 22.58 -5.05 -21.27
C SER A 262 21.85 -4.16 -20.28
N ASN A 263 22.59 -3.54 -19.37
CA ASN A 263 22.09 -2.52 -18.45
C ASN A 263 23.16 -1.45 -18.20
N THR A 264 22.82 -0.38 -17.50
CA THR A 264 23.76 0.69 -17.14
C THR A 264 23.67 0.94 -15.64
N TRP A 265 24.75 0.65 -14.93
CA TRP A 265 24.89 1.00 -13.53
C TRP A 265 25.39 2.45 -13.42
N VAL A 266 24.82 3.22 -12.50
CA VAL A 266 25.15 4.65 -12.33
C VAL A 266 25.29 4.97 -10.84
N THR A 267 26.38 5.61 -10.45
CA THR A 267 26.57 6.14 -9.10
C THR A 267 26.15 7.60 -9.00
N SER A 268 25.64 7.98 -7.83
CA SER A 268 25.40 9.37 -7.47
C SER A 268 26.56 10.02 -6.70
N THR A 269 27.68 9.31 -6.49
CA THR A 269 28.87 9.89 -5.85
C THR A 269 29.42 11.06 -6.66
N ASP A 270 29.74 12.15 -5.98
CA ASP A 270 30.36 13.33 -6.60
C ASP A 270 31.86 13.11 -6.82
N GLY A 271 32.39 13.67 -7.90
CA GLY A 271 33.83 13.68 -8.18
C GLY A 271 34.40 12.39 -8.80
N THR A 272 33.56 11.41 -9.12
CA THR A 272 33.97 10.25 -9.92
C THR A 272 34.45 10.70 -11.31
N LYS A 273 35.32 9.89 -11.94
CA LYS A 273 35.94 10.19 -13.24
C LYS A 273 36.07 8.93 -14.06
N ALA A 274 35.91 9.06 -15.38
CA ALA A 274 36.13 7.98 -16.33
C ALA A 274 37.53 7.37 -16.14
N GLY A 275 37.62 6.04 -16.21
CA GLY A 275 38.85 5.28 -16.01
C GLY A 275 39.22 5.02 -14.55
N SER A 276 38.62 5.71 -13.57
CA SER A 276 38.81 5.37 -12.16
C SER A 276 38.11 4.05 -11.81
N LYS A 277 38.73 3.25 -10.95
CA LYS A 277 38.16 2.00 -10.43
C LYS A 277 36.85 2.28 -9.69
N VAL A 278 35.86 1.43 -9.89
CA VAL A 278 34.59 1.49 -9.16
C VAL A 278 34.81 1.00 -7.73
N SER A 279 34.70 1.92 -6.79
CA SER A 279 34.64 1.62 -5.34
C SER A 279 33.32 2.05 -4.70
N ASP A 280 32.49 2.79 -5.44
CA ASP A 280 31.24 3.36 -4.97
C ASP A 280 30.05 2.42 -5.18
N LYS A 281 28.92 2.79 -4.59
CA LYS A 281 27.63 2.13 -4.80
C LYS A 281 26.80 2.91 -5.84
N ALA A 282 25.82 2.24 -6.45
CA ALA A 282 24.89 2.92 -7.36
C ALA A 282 24.06 3.96 -6.60
N ALA A 283 23.31 4.76 -7.34
CA ALA A 283 22.34 5.69 -6.77
C ALA A 283 21.23 5.00 -5.94
N ASP A 284 21.07 3.68 -6.04
CA ASP A 284 20.21 2.85 -5.19
C ASP A 284 20.95 2.25 -3.94
N GLN A 285 22.24 2.56 -3.80
CA GLN A 285 23.22 2.01 -2.87
C GLN A 285 23.58 0.53 -3.08
N THR A 286 23.29 -0.02 -4.25
CA THR A 286 23.72 -1.37 -4.64
C THR A 286 25.14 -1.34 -5.19
N ALA A 287 26.04 -2.17 -4.66
CA ALA A 287 27.36 -2.37 -5.25
C ALA A 287 27.25 -2.94 -6.67
N LEU A 288 28.19 -2.62 -7.56
CA LEU A 288 28.13 -3.01 -8.97
C LEU A 288 27.84 -4.52 -9.16
N GLU A 289 28.53 -5.39 -8.42
CA GLU A 289 28.31 -6.83 -8.48
C GLU A 289 26.88 -7.25 -8.12
N ALA A 290 26.35 -6.75 -7.01
CA ALA A 290 24.98 -7.02 -6.59
C ALA A 290 23.96 -6.50 -7.61
N TYR A 291 24.24 -5.35 -8.24
CA TYR A 291 23.39 -4.80 -9.29
C TYR A 291 23.37 -5.70 -10.53
N ILE A 292 24.54 -6.22 -10.94
CA ILE A 292 24.67 -7.17 -12.07
C ILE A 292 23.85 -8.45 -11.76
N ASN A 293 23.96 -8.99 -10.56
CA ASN A 293 23.25 -10.21 -10.15
C ASN A 293 21.71 -10.01 -10.09
N ALA A 294 21.27 -8.81 -9.69
CA ALA A 294 19.85 -8.46 -9.59
C ALA A 294 19.20 -8.11 -10.94
N ASN A 295 19.95 -7.51 -11.86
CA ASN A 295 19.43 -6.98 -13.13
C ASN A 295 19.77 -7.86 -14.36
N LYS A 296 20.08 -9.13 -14.13
CA LYS A 296 20.28 -10.11 -15.19
C LYS A 296 19.02 -10.31 -16.03
N PRO A 297 19.15 -10.66 -17.33
CA PRO A 297 17.99 -11.00 -18.17
C PRO A 297 17.17 -12.15 -17.60
N SER A 298 15.85 -12.11 -17.83
CA SER A 298 14.95 -13.19 -17.41
C SER A 298 15.36 -14.52 -18.04
N GLY A 299 15.32 -15.61 -17.24
CA GLY A 299 15.73 -16.95 -17.69
C GLY A 299 17.23 -17.23 -17.60
N TYR A 300 18.03 -16.34 -17.00
CA TYR A 300 19.48 -16.52 -16.83
C TYR A 300 19.93 -16.38 -15.37
N THR A 301 21.06 -17.01 -15.03
CA THR A 301 21.85 -16.77 -13.81
C THR A 301 23.18 -16.12 -14.18
N VAL A 302 23.74 -15.31 -13.28
CA VAL A 302 25.09 -14.75 -13.47
C VAL A 302 26.10 -15.75 -12.92
N THR A 303 27.02 -16.19 -13.77
CA THR A 303 28.11 -17.12 -13.41
C THR A 303 29.41 -16.39 -13.12
N ASN A 304 29.63 -15.25 -13.77
CA ASN A 304 30.71 -14.33 -13.44
C ASN A 304 30.26 -12.88 -13.64
N PRO A 305 30.07 -12.09 -12.58
CA PRO A 305 29.67 -10.69 -12.70
C PRO A 305 30.78 -9.80 -13.29
N ASN A 306 32.06 -10.22 -13.18
CA ASN A 306 33.22 -9.49 -13.70
C ASN A 306 33.30 -8.02 -13.23
N ALA A 307 32.96 -7.77 -11.97
CA ALA A 307 32.86 -6.42 -11.40
C ALA A 307 34.15 -5.91 -10.73
N ALA A 308 35.08 -6.81 -10.38
CA ALA A 308 36.20 -6.51 -9.48
C ALA A 308 37.15 -5.42 -9.97
N ASP A 309 37.38 -5.31 -11.28
CA ASP A 309 38.25 -4.31 -11.91
C ASP A 309 37.49 -3.34 -12.82
N ALA A 310 36.17 -3.23 -12.62
CA ALA A 310 35.36 -2.28 -13.35
C ALA A 310 35.85 -0.84 -13.13
N THR A 311 35.81 -0.04 -14.19
CA THR A 311 36.13 1.38 -14.16
C THR A 311 34.99 2.20 -14.75
N TYR A 312 34.79 3.42 -14.28
CA TYR A 312 33.79 4.34 -14.85
C TYR A 312 34.02 4.60 -16.34
N GLY A 313 32.93 4.71 -17.10
CA GLY A 313 32.93 4.98 -18.53
C GLY A 313 33.20 3.77 -19.42
N ASN A 314 33.53 2.63 -18.82
CA ASN A 314 33.84 1.40 -19.56
C ASN A 314 32.70 0.37 -19.49
N THR A 315 32.85 -0.69 -20.29
CA THR A 315 31.91 -1.82 -20.32
C THR A 315 32.43 -2.98 -19.49
N VAL A 316 31.60 -3.50 -18.59
CA VAL A 316 31.77 -4.79 -17.93
C VAL A 316 31.01 -5.87 -18.68
N TYR A 317 31.67 -7.00 -18.93
CA TYR A 317 31.07 -8.18 -19.53
C TYR A 317 30.77 -9.21 -18.44
N ALA A 318 29.50 -9.31 -18.06
CA ALA A 318 29.03 -10.31 -17.13
C ALA A 318 28.69 -11.60 -17.88
N THR A 319 29.24 -12.72 -17.43
CA THR A 319 28.93 -14.04 -17.99
C THR A 319 27.67 -14.60 -17.35
N VAL A 320 26.77 -15.13 -18.17
CA VAL A 320 25.50 -15.73 -17.76
C VAL A 320 25.31 -17.10 -18.37
N SER A 321 24.54 -17.93 -17.67
CA SER A 321 24.07 -19.24 -18.13
C SER A 321 22.55 -19.33 -18.02
N GLN A 322 21.92 -20.25 -18.73
CA GLN A 322 20.47 -20.48 -18.58
C GLN A 322 20.15 -20.83 -17.14
N ALA A 323 19.11 -20.21 -16.59
CA ALA A 323 18.57 -20.57 -15.29
C ALA A 323 17.61 -21.76 -15.44
N ALA A 324 17.54 -22.58 -14.39
CA ALA A 324 16.47 -23.54 -14.19
C ALA A 324 15.96 -23.44 -12.75
N THR A 325 14.64 -23.48 -12.59
CA THR A 325 13.98 -23.45 -11.28
C THR A 325 13.51 -24.85 -10.94
N SER A 326 13.98 -25.37 -9.82
CA SER A 326 13.56 -26.63 -9.23
C SER A 326 12.27 -26.47 -8.42
N LYS A 327 11.63 -27.60 -8.14
CA LYS A 327 10.56 -27.69 -7.14
C LYS A 327 10.96 -28.66 -6.03
N VAL A 328 10.36 -28.52 -4.85
CA VAL A 328 10.56 -29.46 -3.74
C VAL A 328 9.50 -30.56 -3.79
N ALA A 329 9.95 -31.80 -3.78
CA ALA A 329 9.14 -32.98 -3.53
C ALA A 329 9.37 -33.44 -2.08
N LEU A 330 8.35 -33.30 -1.22
CA LEU A 330 8.45 -33.70 0.17
C LEU A 330 8.21 -35.21 0.35
N LYS A 331 9.04 -35.86 1.16
CA LYS A 331 8.93 -37.29 1.49
C LYS A 331 9.04 -37.53 2.99
N VAL A 332 8.30 -38.50 3.51
CA VAL A 332 8.43 -38.93 4.90
C VAL A 332 9.72 -39.75 5.08
N SER A 333 10.50 -39.47 6.13
CA SER A 333 11.69 -40.22 6.52
C SER A 333 11.45 -40.93 7.86
N GLY A 334 11.77 -42.22 7.90
CA GLY A 334 11.64 -43.06 9.09
C GLY A 334 10.21 -43.48 9.42
N THR A 335 10.06 -44.16 10.56
CA THR A 335 8.75 -44.53 11.12
C THR A 335 8.11 -43.29 11.75
N PRO A 336 6.80 -43.02 11.49
CA PRO A 336 6.11 -41.91 12.15
C PRO A 336 6.22 -41.98 13.67
N VAL A 337 6.49 -40.84 14.29
CA VAL A 337 6.53 -40.71 15.75
C VAL A 337 5.11 -40.72 16.28
N THR A 338 4.79 -41.70 17.11
CA THR A 338 3.46 -41.92 17.71
C THR A 338 3.41 -41.59 19.20
N THR A 339 4.39 -40.87 19.75
CA THR A 339 4.56 -40.62 21.19
C THR A 339 3.39 -39.84 21.84
N ALA A 340 2.51 -39.22 21.06
CA ALA A 340 1.28 -38.61 21.59
C ALA A 340 0.22 -39.63 22.05
N LEU A 341 0.40 -40.92 21.75
CA LEU A 341 -0.38 -42.00 22.33
C LEU A 341 0.15 -42.31 23.73
N THR A 342 -0.63 -41.98 24.75
CA THR A 342 -0.28 -42.28 26.15
C THR A 342 -0.15 -43.81 26.36
N THR A 343 0.53 -44.26 27.41
CA THR A 343 0.63 -45.70 27.73
C THR A 343 -0.72 -46.38 27.95
N ALA A 344 -1.75 -45.62 28.36
CA ALA A 344 -3.14 -46.10 28.43
C ALA A 344 -3.78 -46.34 27.04
N ASP A 345 -3.22 -45.73 25.99
CA ASP A 345 -3.64 -45.78 24.60
C ASP A 345 -2.71 -46.66 23.73
N ALA A 346 -1.83 -47.48 24.29
CA ALA A 346 -0.95 -48.35 23.50
C ALA A 346 -1.71 -49.35 22.59
N ASN A 347 -2.98 -49.63 22.93
CA ASN A 347 -3.91 -50.40 22.10
C ASN A 347 -4.78 -49.54 21.16
N ASP A 348 -4.75 -48.21 21.29
CA ASP A 348 -5.50 -47.26 20.47
C ASP A 348 -4.75 -47.06 19.14
N LYS A 349 -4.94 -47.99 18.19
CA LYS A 349 -4.28 -47.90 16.90
C LYS A 349 -4.96 -46.82 16.05
N VAL A 350 -4.19 -45.83 15.61
CA VAL A 350 -4.55 -45.07 14.42
C VAL A 350 -4.00 -45.87 13.24
N ALA A 351 -4.86 -46.30 12.32
CA ALA A 351 -4.40 -46.93 11.09
C ALA A 351 -3.44 -45.98 10.37
N ALA A 352 -2.18 -46.40 10.20
CA ALA A 352 -1.21 -45.66 9.42
C ALA A 352 -1.74 -45.57 7.98
N ASN A 353 -2.27 -44.41 7.61
CA ASN A 353 -2.60 -44.16 6.21
C ASN A 353 -1.30 -44.13 5.40
N ASP A 354 -1.37 -44.62 4.17
CA ASP A 354 -0.26 -44.85 3.24
C ASP A 354 0.68 -43.62 3.12
N THR A 355 0.14 -42.41 3.24
CA THR A 355 0.88 -41.13 3.20
C THR A 355 2.00 -40.98 4.24
N THR A 356 2.13 -41.90 5.20
CA THR A 356 3.10 -41.80 6.30
C THR A 356 4.11 -42.93 6.38
N ALA A 357 4.09 -43.89 5.44
CA ALA A 357 5.16 -44.87 5.37
C ALA A 357 6.50 -44.21 4.99
N ASN A 358 7.63 -44.76 5.48
CA ASN A 358 8.96 -44.28 5.12
C ASN A 358 9.14 -44.24 3.59
N GLY A 359 9.56 -43.10 3.05
CA GLY A 359 9.70 -42.85 1.62
C GLY A 359 8.46 -42.32 0.91
N SER A 360 7.29 -42.28 1.57
CA SER A 360 6.04 -41.80 0.97
C SER A 360 6.11 -40.33 0.61
N SER A 361 5.59 -39.99 -0.57
CA SER A 361 5.45 -38.60 -1.01
C SER A 361 4.32 -37.90 -0.26
N VAL A 362 4.60 -36.69 0.20
CA VAL A 362 3.61 -35.77 0.76
C VAL A 362 3.16 -34.86 -0.37
N ALA A 363 1.86 -34.82 -0.66
CA ALA A 363 1.32 -33.95 -1.70
C ALA A 363 1.04 -32.54 -1.16
N GLY A 364 1.37 -31.49 -1.91
CA GLY A 364 1.11 -30.10 -1.51
C GLY A 364 -0.37 -29.80 -1.27
N SER A 365 -1.29 -30.55 -1.89
CA SER A 365 -2.73 -30.45 -1.66
C SER A 365 -3.19 -30.99 -0.29
N THR A 366 -2.31 -31.68 0.44
CA THR A 366 -2.63 -32.33 1.72
C THR A 366 -1.91 -31.72 2.92
N VAL A 367 -1.13 -30.66 2.70
CA VAL A 367 -0.33 -30.01 3.74
C VAL A 367 -0.46 -28.50 3.67
N TYR A 368 -0.55 -27.89 4.85
CA TYR A 368 -0.34 -26.47 5.05
C TYR A 368 1.10 -26.22 5.47
N ALA A 369 1.79 -25.33 4.76
CA ALA A 369 3.14 -24.89 5.05
C ALA A 369 3.15 -23.43 5.53
N ALA A 370 3.75 -23.16 6.68
CA ALA A 370 3.91 -21.79 7.19
C ALA A 370 5.34 -21.55 7.67
N GLY A 371 5.93 -20.46 7.22
CA GLY A 371 7.28 -20.02 7.57
C GLY A 371 7.53 -18.64 6.99
N THR A 372 8.38 -17.85 7.64
CA THR A 372 8.72 -16.50 7.19
C THR A 372 9.66 -16.53 5.98
N LYS A 373 10.42 -17.61 5.82
CA LYS A 373 11.39 -17.78 4.74
C LYS A 373 10.87 -18.51 3.50
N LEU A 374 9.68 -19.11 3.54
CA LEU A 374 9.11 -19.85 2.39
C LEU A 374 8.98 -19.02 1.10
N ALA A 375 8.94 -17.69 1.19
CA ALA A 375 8.93 -16.80 0.03
C ALA A 375 10.30 -16.73 -0.69
N GLN A 376 11.40 -16.93 0.04
CA GLN A 376 12.77 -16.94 -0.49
C GLN A 376 13.08 -18.24 -1.25
N LEU A 377 12.42 -19.34 -0.87
CA LEU A 377 12.66 -20.68 -1.41
C LEU A 377 12.58 -20.78 -2.94
N THR A 378 11.72 -19.98 -3.60
CA THR A 378 11.65 -19.97 -5.08
C THR A 378 12.94 -19.40 -5.70
N THR A 379 13.54 -18.40 -5.06
CA THR A 379 14.83 -17.84 -5.47
C THR A 379 15.94 -18.85 -5.27
N ASP A 380 15.95 -19.53 -4.12
CA ASP A 380 17.02 -20.47 -3.74
C ASP A 380 16.94 -21.80 -4.52
N LEU A 381 15.75 -22.16 -5.02
CA LEU A 381 15.54 -23.25 -5.96
C LEU A 381 15.89 -22.88 -7.42
N THR A 382 16.32 -21.65 -7.68
CA THR A 382 16.70 -21.20 -9.03
C THR A 382 18.20 -21.07 -9.15
N GLY A 383 18.79 -21.76 -10.11
CA GLY A 383 20.25 -21.77 -10.32
C GLY A 383 20.63 -22.05 -11.76
N GLU A 384 21.93 -22.21 -12.01
CA GLU A 384 22.43 -22.54 -13.34
C GLU A 384 21.95 -23.94 -13.77
N LYS A 385 21.33 -24.02 -14.95
CA LYS A 385 20.84 -25.28 -15.51
C LYS A 385 21.98 -26.29 -15.66
N GLY A 386 21.80 -27.47 -15.08
CA GLY A 386 22.79 -28.55 -15.11
C GLY A 386 23.83 -28.50 -13.98
N GLN A 387 23.85 -27.45 -13.15
CA GLN A 387 24.63 -27.45 -11.92
C GLN A 387 23.88 -28.14 -10.78
N VAL A 388 24.64 -28.78 -9.87
CA VAL A 388 24.08 -29.39 -8.66
C VAL A 388 23.49 -28.31 -7.75
N VAL A 389 22.34 -28.61 -7.16
CA VAL A 389 21.64 -27.71 -6.23
C VAL A 389 22.45 -27.55 -4.93
N THR A 390 22.68 -26.31 -4.51
CA THR A 390 23.24 -26.00 -3.19
C THR A 390 22.13 -26.05 -2.14
N LEU A 391 22.15 -27.06 -1.27
CA LEU A 391 21.06 -27.29 -0.31
C LEU A 391 21.03 -26.33 0.87
N THR A 392 22.16 -25.73 1.27
CA THR A 392 22.27 -24.98 2.55
C THR A 392 21.20 -23.90 2.74
N ALA A 393 20.89 -23.13 1.69
CA ALA A 393 19.87 -22.09 1.75
C ALA A 393 18.44 -22.68 1.74
N ILE A 394 18.20 -23.69 0.91
CA ILE A 394 16.94 -24.45 0.85
C ILE A 394 16.63 -25.11 2.20
N ASP A 395 17.62 -25.73 2.84
CA ASP A 395 17.50 -26.34 4.17
C ASP A 395 17.12 -25.27 5.21
N THR A 396 17.79 -24.12 5.18
CA THR A 396 17.52 -23.00 6.08
C THR A 396 16.08 -22.46 5.93
N ASP A 397 15.56 -22.44 4.70
CA ASP A 397 14.20 -22.00 4.40
C ASP A 397 13.14 -23.03 4.82
N LEU A 398 13.43 -24.32 4.66
CA LEU A 398 12.54 -25.42 5.05
C LEU A 398 12.57 -25.71 6.56
N GLU A 399 13.68 -25.47 7.25
CA GLU A 399 13.77 -25.56 8.72
C GLU A 399 12.95 -24.48 9.44
N ASP A 400 12.81 -23.29 8.87
CA ASP A 400 11.93 -22.22 9.38
C ASP A 400 10.43 -22.58 9.20
N ALA A 401 10.13 -23.56 8.35
CA ALA A 401 8.77 -23.92 8.01
C ALA A 401 8.17 -24.96 8.97
N THR A 402 6.89 -24.78 9.26
CA THR A 402 6.02 -25.76 9.90
C THR A 402 5.09 -26.36 8.87
N PHE A 403 4.91 -27.67 8.92
CA PHE A 403 4.06 -28.41 7.99
C PHE A 403 2.97 -29.14 8.78
N THR A 404 1.71 -28.87 8.45
CA THR A 404 0.55 -29.49 9.10
C THR A 404 -0.29 -30.22 8.08
N GLY A 405 -0.53 -31.51 8.29
CA GLY A 405 -1.43 -32.30 7.45
C GLY A 405 -2.88 -31.84 7.58
N THR A 406 -3.61 -31.81 6.47
CA THR A 406 -5.02 -31.38 6.43
C THR A 406 -5.99 -32.50 6.80
N THR A 407 -5.55 -33.75 6.73
CA THR A 407 -6.39 -34.92 7.01
C THR A 407 -6.50 -35.17 8.51
N THR A 408 -7.73 -35.35 8.99
CA THR A 408 -8.00 -35.86 10.33
C THR A 408 -8.13 -37.38 10.28
N TYR A 409 -7.37 -38.05 11.13
CA TYR A 409 -7.42 -39.50 11.35
C TYR A 409 -8.18 -39.80 12.63
N TYR A 410 -8.79 -40.98 12.69
CA TYR A 410 -9.47 -41.46 13.88
C TYR A 410 -8.86 -42.78 14.30
N SER A 411 -8.68 -42.95 15.61
CA SER A 411 -8.29 -44.22 16.19
C SER A 411 -9.47 -45.18 16.31
N ASP A 412 -9.19 -46.43 16.68
CA ASP A 412 -10.23 -47.44 16.96
C ASP A 412 -11.21 -47.00 18.07
N LEU A 413 -10.76 -46.15 19.01
CA LEU A 413 -11.61 -45.55 20.06
C LEU A 413 -12.33 -44.26 19.63
N GLY A 414 -12.22 -43.86 18.36
CA GLY A 414 -12.86 -42.66 17.81
C GLY A 414 -12.20 -41.33 18.20
N LYS A 415 -11.01 -41.35 18.79
CA LYS A 415 -10.24 -40.13 19.07
C LYS A 415 -9.66 -39.57 17.78
N ALA A 416 -9.69 -38.25 17.63
CA ALA A 416 -9.19 -37.58 16.43
C ALA A 416 -7.70 -37.23 16.55
N TYR A 417 -6.98 -37.37 15.45
CA TYR A 417 -5.55 -37.06 15.32
C TYR A 417 -5.27 -36.40 13.96
N HIS A 418 -4.11 -35.78 13.85
CA HIS A 418 -3.55 -35.35 12.56
C HIS A 418 -2.03 -35.49 12.57
N TYR A 419 -1.40 -35.44 11.40
CA TYR A 419 0.06 -35.41 11.31
C TYR A 419 0.57 -33.97 11.27
N THR A 420 1.61 -33.71 12.04
CA THR A 420 2.54 -32.60 11.81
C THR A 420 3.82 -33.15 11.23
N TYR A 421 4.54 -32.31 10.49
CA TYR A 421 5.81 -32.68 9.90
C TYR A 421 6.89 -31.65 10.22
N THR A 422 8.08 -32.13 10.55
CA THR A 422 9.29 -31.34 10.74
C THR A 422 10.31 -31.67 9.66
N TYR A 423 10.98 -30.67 9.12
CA TYR A 423 12.04 -30.89 8.15
C TYR A 423 13.23 -31.63 8.78
N ASN A 424 13.78 -32.60 8.05
CA ASN A 424 14.95 -33.39 8.41
C ASN A 424 16.05 -33.15 7.36
N LYS A 425 17.01 -32.27 7.67
CA LYS A 425 18.10 -31.89 6.78
C LYS A 425 19.07 -33.04 6.46
N ASP A 426 19.35 -33.90 7.44
CA ASP A 426 20.42 -34.91 7.34
C ASP A 426 20.03 -35.99 6.31
N SER A 427 18.75 -36.32 6.24
CA SER A 427 18.20 -37.25 5.23
C SER A 427 18.05 -36.63 3.83
N ALA A 428 17.99 -35.30 3.73
CA ALA A 428 17.82 -34.60 2.45
C ALA A 428 19.14 -34.53 1.66
N ALA A 429 20.28 -34.39 2.35
CA ALA A 429 21.59 -34.28 1.70
C ALA A 429 21.94 -35.48 0.81
N SER A 430 21.74 -36.71 1.31
CA SER A 430 22.00 -37.94 0.55
C SER A 430 21.07 -38.10 -0.66
N SER A 431 19.80 -37.71 -0.51
CA SER A 431 18.80 -37.79 -1.57
C SER A 431 19.05 -36.82 -2.73
N ASN A 432 19.83 -35.75 -2.50
CA ASN A 432 20.04 -34.68 -3.47
C ASN A 432 21.49 -34.54 -3.96
N ALA A 433 22.39 -35.46 -3.62
CA ALA A 433 23.83 -35.34 -3.88
C ALA A 433 24.22 -35.05 -5.35
N SER A 434 23.40 -35.43 -6.32
CA SER A 434 23.60 -35.11 -7.75
C SER A 434 22.38 -34.42 -8.39
N THR A 435 21.45 -33.92 -7.58
CA THR A 435 20.25 -33.26 -8.10
C THR A 435 20.64 -31.92 -8.69
N GLN A 436 20.30 -31.71 -9.96
CA GLN A 436 20.60 -30.48 -10.69
C GLN A 436 19.41 -29.53 -10.69
N PHE A 437 19.68 -28.23 -10.81
CA PHE A 437 18.64 -27.22 -10.99
C PHE A 437 17.73 -27.55 -12.18
N GLY A 438 16.41 -27.41 -11.96
CA GLY A 438 15.36 -27.82 -12.90
C GLY A 438 14.80 -29.23 -12.65
N SER A 439 15.45 -30.03 -11.79
CA SER A 439 14.91 -31.30 -11.29
C SER A 439 14.23 -31.10 -9.93
N ASN A 440 13.43 -32.09 -9.50
CA ASN A 440 12.82 -32.05 -8.17
C ASN A 440 13.86 -32.27 -7.08
N VAL A 441 13.94 -31.34 -6.13
CA VAL A 441 14.73 -31.45 -4.90
C VAL A 441 13.90 -32.23 -3.88
N THR A 442 14.47 -33.29 -3.32
CA THR A 442 13.78 -34.10 -2.30
C THR A 442 13.96 -33.48 -0.92
N GLY A 443 12.86 -32.99 -0.33
CA GLY A 443 12.86 -32.59 1.08
C GLY A 443 12.37 -33.72 1.96
N THR A 444 13.09 -34.07 3.02
CA THR A 444 12.69 -35.14 3.93
C THR A 444 12.03 -34.60 5.19
N LEU A 445 10.96 -35.25 5.62
CA LEU A 445 10.12 -34.84 6.73
C LEU A 445 10.03 -35.97 7.78
N THR A 446 10.16 -35.63 9.05
CA THR A 446 9.75 -36.51 10.16
C THR A 446 8.27 -36.29 10.42
N ALA A 447 7.46 -37.34 10.26
CA ALA A 447 6.03 -37.29 10.57
C ALA A 447 5.79 -37.56 12.07
N THR A 448 5.01 -36.69 12.72
CA THR A 448 4.57 -36.87 14.11
C THR A 448 3.04 -36.89 14.17
N LEU A 449 2.47 -37.94 14.76
CA LEU A 449 1.03 -38.01 15.00
C LEU A 449 0.69 -37.22 16.27
N VAL A 450 -0.22 -36.25 16.16
CA VAL A 450 -0.64 -35.39 17.27
C VAL A 450 -2.14 -35.51 17.52
N MET A 451 -2.55 -35.43 18.79
CA MET A 451 -3.95 -35.51 19.18
C MET A 451 -4.72 -34.24 18.79
N GLY A 452 -5.93 -34.41 18.25
CA GLY A 452 -6.83 -33.35 17.82
C GLY A 452 -7.13 -33.38 16.32
N LYS A 453 -8.27 -32.82 15.93
CA LYS A 453 -8.63 -32.64 14.52
C LYS A 453 -7.69 -31.64 13.84
N SER A 454 -7.36 -31.87 12.57
CA SER A 454 -6.70 -30.84 11.78
C SER A 454 -7.68 -29.69 11.48
N THR A 455 -7.23 -28.46 11.68
CA THR A 455 -7.91 -27.25 11.22
C THR A 455 -7.17 -26.58 10.07
N ALA A 456 -6.11 -27.21 9.55
CA ALA A 456 -5.28 -26.66 8.50
C ALA A 456 -5.98 -26.76 7.14
N THR A 457 -5.83 -25.73 6.32
CA THR A 457 -6.23 -25.73 4.91
C THR A 457 -4.98 -25.68 4.05
N ALA A 458 -4.84 -26.59 3.08
CA ALA A 458 -3.67 -26.60 2.22
C ALA A 458 -3.49 -25.26 1.50
N ASN A 459 -2.26 -24.77 1.47
CA ASN A 459 -1.87 -23.58 0.72
C ASN A 459 -0.93 -24.04 -0.40
N GLY A 460 -1.46 -24.18 -1.62
CA GLY A 460 -0.65 -24.54 -2.78
C GLY A 460 0.49 -23.53 -2.95
N THR A 461 1.73 -23.97 -2.71
CA THR A 461 2.92 -23.14 -2.84
C THR A 461 3.59 -23.36 -4.19
N THR A 462 4.08 -22.29 -4.82
CA THR A 462 4.69 -22.34 -6.16
C THR A 462 5.99 -23.15 -6.23
N TRP A 463 6.66 -23.31 -5.08
CA TRP A 463 7.88 -24.08 -4.93
C TRP A 463 7.64 -25.58 -4.75
N PHE A 464 6.41 -26.02 -4.44
CA PHE A 464 6.08 -27.42 -4.20
C PHE A 464 5.75 -28.10 -5.53
N ASN A 465 6.24 -29.34 -5.71
CA ASN A 465 5.94 -30.15 -6.88
C ASN A 465 4.46 -30.42 -7.10
#